data_AF-D4F7Y3-F1
#
_entry.id   AF-D4F7Y3-F1
#
_cell.length_a   1.000
_cell.length_b   1.000
_cell.length_c   1.000
_cell.angle_alpha   90.00
_cell.angle_beta   90.00
_cell.angle_gamma   90.00
#
_symmetry.space_group_name_H-M   'P 1'
#
loop_
_entity.id
_entity.type
_entity.pdbx_description
1 polymer ?
#
loop_
_entity_poly.entity_id
_entity_poly.type
_entity_poly.pdbx_seq_one_letter_code
_entity_poly.pdbx_strand_id
1 'polypeptide(L)' 'MTPFFDSWQAFFAMGGYAFYVWLSVALSLLPLLGLVLHTTLRRRALFREIRRHQARELRMRQAQSAAADADQGGYTS' A
#
# COMPACT_ATOMS: atom_id res chain seq x y z
N MET A 1 -30.08 30.83 26.66
CA MET A 1 -28.70 30.46 27.03
C MET A 1 -27.90 30.36 25.75
N THR A 2 -26.92 31.24 25.56
CA THR A 2 -26.10 31.31 24.34
C THR A 2 -25.02 30.22 24.37
N PRO A 3 -24.94 29.34 23.37
CA PRO A 3 -23.86 28.36 23.28
C PRO A 3 -22.52 29.08 23.04
N PHE A 4 -21.54 28.86 23.92
CA PHE A 4 -20.23 29.52 23.90
C PHE A 4 -19.26 28.94 22.84
N PHE A 5 -19.67 27.89 22.14
CA PHE A 5 -18.87 27.21 21.13
C PHE A 5 -19.69 27.10 19.85
N ASP A 6 -19.58 28.12 18.99
CA ASP A 6 -20.44 28.28 17.81
C ASP A 6 -20.20 27.25 16.70
N SER A 7 -19.16 26.42 16.77
CA SER A 7 -18.92 25.33 15.80
C SER A 7 -17.66 24.54 16.11
N TRP A 8 -17.63 23.28 15.65
CA TRP A 8 -16.39 22.50 15.53
C TRP A 8 -15.28 23.30 14.83
N GLN A 9 -15.65 24.11 13.85
CA GLN A 9 -14.75 24.97 13.11
C GLN A 9 -14.12 26.07 13.97
N ALA A 10 -14.85 26.65 14.94
CA ALA A 10 -14.29 27.60 15.90
C ALA A 10 -13.22 26.95 16.79
N PHE A 11 -13.32 25.66 17.11
CA PHE A 11 -12.30 24.93 17.88
C PHE A 11 -10.99 24.74 17.09
N PHE A 12 -11.11 24.54 15.77
CA PHE A 12 -9.97 24.41 14.85
C PHE A 12 -9.46 25.78 14.39
N ALA A 13 -10.22 26.84 14.59
CA ALA A 13 -9.93 28.20 14.17
C ALA A 13 -9.93 29.19 15.35
N MET A 14 -9.64 28.72 16.58
CA MET A 14 -9.31 29.59 17.71
C MET A 14 -8.04 30.37 17.33
N GLY A 15 -8.25 31.56 16.79
CA GLY A 15 -7.27 32.36 16.05
C GLY A 15 -5.88 32.35 16.66
N GLY A 16 -4.88 32.09 15.83
CA GLY A 16 -3.45 32.10 16.18
C GLY A 16 -2.91 30.76 16.69
N TYR A 17 -3.59 30.08 17.62
CA TYR A 17 -3.02 28.91 18.31
C TYR A 17 -3.28 27.57 17.64
N ALA A 18 -4.42 27.43 16.94
CA ALA A 18 -4.77 26.17 16.31
C ALA A 18 -3.73 25.73 15.27
N PHE A 19 -3.10 26.67 14.55
CA PHE A 19 -2.02 26.35 13.61
C PHE A 19 -0.86 25.62 14.30
N TYR A 20 -0.42 26.11 15.47
CA TYR A 20 0.67 25.48 16.23
C TYR A 20 0.29 24.10 16.75
N VAL A 21 -0.95 23.93 17.25
CA VAL A 21 -1.44 22.63 17.74
C VAL A 21 -1.47 21.61 16.61
N TRP A 22 -2.00 21.98 15.44
CA TRP A 22 -2.01 21.10 14.26
C TRP A 22 -0.60 20.79 13.77
N LEU A 23 0.33 21.75 13.81
CA LEU A 23 1.73 21.51 13.47
C LEU A 23 2.36 20.50 14.43
N SER A 24 2.19 20.66 15.74
CA SER A 24 2.69 19.73 16.76
C SER A 24 2.09 18.34 16.60
N VAL A 25 0.77 18.23 16.40
CA VAL A 25 0.08 16.95 16.14
C VAL A 25 0.61 16.30 14.88
N ALA A 26 0.77 17.06 13.80
CA ALA A 26 1.33 16.56 12.54
C ALA A 26 2.77 16.08 12.72
N LEU A 27 3.62 16.85 13.43
CA LEU A 27 5.00 16.47 13.76
C LEU A 27 5.06 15.20 14.61
N SER A 28 4.13 15.00 15.54
CA SER A 28 4.04 13.77 16.34
C SER A 28 3.47 12.59 15.55
N LEU A 29 2.50 12.81 14.66
CA LEU A 29 1.96 11.76 13.79
C LEU A 29 2.94 11.37 12.68
N LEU A 30 3.78 12.30 12.21
CA LEU A 30 4.71 12.07 11.10
C LEU A 30 5.58 10.83 11.29
N PRO A 31 6.29 10.62 12.44
CA PRO A 31 7.09 9.43 12.66
C PRO A 31 6.25 8.16 12.80
N LEU A 32 5.05 8.24 13.38
CA LEU A 32 4.13 7.10 13.49
C LEU A 32 3.65 6.66 12.10
N LEU A 33 3.19 7.61 11.28
CA LEU A 33 2.84 7.36 9.89
C LEU A 33 4.05 6.83 9.13
N GLY A 34 5.22 7.44 9.29
CA GLY A 34 6.47 7.01 8.69
C GLY A 34 6.79 5.55 9.01
N LEU A 35 6.63 5.14 10.26
CA LEU A 35 6.86 3.76 10.70
C LEU A 35 5.82 2.79 10.12
N VAL A 36 4.54 3.18 10.13
CA VAL A 36 3.45 2.37 9.55
C VAL A 36 3.62 2.23 8.03
N LEU A 37 3.92 3.32 7.33
CA LEU A 37 4.23 3.34 5.90
C LEU A 37 5.45 2.48 5.63
N HIS A 38 6.55 2.67 6.37
CA HIS A 38 7.75 1.87 6.20
C HIS A 38 7.46 0.36 6.38
N THR A 39 6.68 0.01 7.40
CA THR A 39 6.29 -1.38 7.70
C THR A 39 5.39 -1.97 6.61
N THR A 40 4.38 -1.22 6.17
CA THR A 40 3.44 -1.67 5.13
C THR A 40 4.10 -1.71 3.76
N LEU A 41 4.99 -0.77 3.44
CA LEU A 41 5.80 -0.77 2.23
C LEU A 41 6.79 -1.94 2.22
N ARG A 42 7.41 -2.28 3.35
CA ARG A 42 8.28 -3.48 3.47
C ARG A 42 7.47 -4.75 3.22
N ARG A 43 6.29 -4.88 3.84
CA ARG A 43 5.35 -5.99 3.57
C ARG A 43 4.93 -6.04 2.10
N ARG A 44 4.59 -4.91 1.50
CA ARG A 44 4.19 -4.81 0.09
C ARG A 44 5.34 -5.09 -0.87
N ALA A 45 6.57 -4.74 -0.51
CA ALA A 45 7.77 -5.04 -1.30
C ALA A 45 7.97 -6.55 -1.39
N LEU A 46 7.86 -7.27 -0.28
CA LEU A 46 7.92 -8.74 -0.26
C LEU A 46 6.83 -9.38 -1.15
N PHE A 47 5.58 -8.89 -1.05
CA PHE A 47 4.50 -9.36 -1.92
C PHE A 47 4.70 -9.02 -3.41
N ARG A 48 5.33 -7.89 -3.74
CA ARG A 48 5.66 -7.53 -5.13
C ARG A 48 6.76 -8.44 -5.70
N GLU A 49 7.71 -8.83 -4.86
CA GLU A 49 8.78 -9.74 -5.24
C GLU A 49 8.22 -11.13 -5.54
N ILE A 50 7.34 -11.66 -4.68
CA ILE A 50 6.63 -12.92 -4.91
C ILE A 50 5.85 -12.89 -6.23
N ARG A 51 5.12 -11.81 -6.53
CA ARG A 51 4.39 -11.67 -7.80
C ARG A 51 5.31 -11.67 -9.03
N ARG A 52 6.52 -11.10 -8.91
CA ARG A 52 7.53 -11.13 -9.98
C ARG A 52 8.10 -12.53 -10.23
N HIS A 53 8.19 -13.35 -9.19
CA HIS A 53 8.59 -14.75 -9.34
C HIS A 53 7.48 -15.59 -9.97
N GLN A 54 6.24 -15.44 -9.51
CA GLN A 54 5.08 -16.15 -10.07
C GLN A 54 4.87 -15.86 -11.57
N ALA A 55 5.03 -14.61 -12.02
CA ALA A 55 4.87 -14.26 -13.43
C ALA A 55 5.91 -14.95 -14.35
N ARG A 56 7.09 -15.30 -13.82
CA ARG A 56 8.12 -16.03 -14.57
C ARG A 56 7.85 -17.53 -14.56
N GLU A 57 7.48 -18.09 -13.40
CA GLU A 57 7.12 -19.51 -13.30
C GLU A 57 5.90 -19.87 -14.15
N LEU A 58 4.89 -18.98 -14.23
CA LEU A 58 3.72 -19.19 -15.08
C LEU A 58 4.10 -19.28 -16.57
N ARG A 59 5.02 -18.44 -17.04
CA ARG A 59 5.49 -18.49 -18.43
C ARG A 59 6.30 -19.74 -18.73
N MET A 60 7.15 -20.17 -17.80
CA MET A 60 7.93 -21.40 -17.97
C MET A 60 7.04 -22.64 -17.95
N ARG A 61 6.03 -22.70 -17.07
CA ARG A 61 5.04 -23.78 -17.05
C ARG A 61 4.25 -23.85 -18.35
N GLN A 62 3.77 -22.71 -18.86
CA GLN A 62 3.03 -22.67 -20.13
C GLN A 62 3.89 -23.12 -21.31
N ALA A 63 5.17 -22.73 -21.36
CA ALA A 63 6.08 -23.19 -22.40
C ALA A 63 6.40 -24.69 -22.30
N GLN A 64 6.50 -25.24 -21.07
CA GLN A 64 6.71 -26.67 -20.86
C GLN A 64 5.49 -27.51 -21.24
N SER A 65 4.27 -27.07 -20.90
CA SER A 65 3.05 -27.75 -21.35
C SER A 65 2.89 -27.71 -22.86
N ALA A 66 3.17 -26.56 -23.50
CA ALA A 66 3.11 -26.46 -24.96
C ALA A 66 4.16 -27.34 -25.67
N ALA A 67 5.37 -27.48 -25.09
CA ALA A 67 6.39 -28.38 -25.62
C ALA A 67 6.03 -29.86 -25.40
N ALA A 68 5.41 -30.21 -24.27
CA ALA A 68 4.96 -31.58 -23.98
C ALA A 68 3.76 -32.00 -24.86
N ASP A 69 2.88 -31.06 -25.20
CA ASP A 69 1.78 -31.30 -26.15
C ASP A 69 2.30 -31.43 -27.60
N ALA A 70 3.33 -30.67 -27.97
CA ALA A 70 3.96 -30.76 -29.29
C ALA A 70 4.74 -32.08 -29.51
N ASP A 71 5.39 -32.60 -28.47
CA ASP A 71 6.10 -33.89 -28.53
C ASP A 71 5.12 -35.07 -28.63
N GLN A 72 3.99 -35.03 -27.93
CA GLN A 72 2.96 -36.09 -28.00
C GLN A 72 2.22 -36.14 -29.34
N GLY A 73 2.05 -35.01 -30.04
CA GLY A 73 1.45 -35.00 -31.38
C GLY A 73 2.30 -35.65 -32.47
N GLY A 74 3.63 -35.71 -32.29
CA GLY A 74 4.57 -36.27 -33.26
C GLY A 74 4.68 -37.80 -33.28
N TYR A 75 4.29 -38.48 -32.20
CA TYR A 75 4.36 -39.96 -32.10
C TYR A 75 3.08 -40.67 -32.58
N THR A 76 2.04 -39.93 -32.98
CA THR A 76 0.73 -40.50 -33.33
C THR A 76 0.45 -40.61 -34.84
N SER A 77 1.47 -40.48 -35.71
CA SER A 77 1.29 -40.55 -37.16
C SER A 77 2.22 -41.52 -37.87
#